data_AF-A0A7C4DHJ8-F1
#
_entry.id   AF-A0A7C4DHJ8-F1
#
_cell.length_a   1.000
_cell.length_b   1.000
_cell.length_c   1.000
_cell.angle_alpha   90.00
_cell.angle_beta   90.00
_cell.angle_gamma   90.00
#
_symmetry.space_group_name_H-M   'P 1'
#
loop_
_entity.id
_entity.type
_entity.pdbx_description
1 polymer ?
#
loop_
_entity_poly.entity_id
_entity_poly.type
_entity_poly.pdbx_seq_one_letter_code
_entity_poly.pdbx_strand_id
1 'polypeptide(L)'
;SPNPEYGYREDPPVNDGRKVVLNDTDHLWGEGGNPQWVWKSFTRGHNPLFMDRIVGLNNQTVTWAGLTPADDIPYAEEIRRAMGNTRRIARRFNLVEMLPMPDLASTKYCLAKPGYVYVVYLPSGGEVEVDLRSVDGELKVEWMHPVDGSIMSAGTVLGGGWRSFKTPFTGDSVLILYR
;
A
#
# COMPACT_ATOMS: atom_id res chain seq x y z
N SER A 1 -1.39 -9.78 -15.85
CA SER A 1 -2.18 -8.73 -15.18
C SER A 1 -3.59 -9.24 -14.92
N PRO A 2 -4.20 -8.94 -13.76
CA PRO A 2 -5.61 -9.24 -13.49
C PRO A 2 -6.57 -8.32 -14.26
N ASN A 3 -7.87 -8.65 -14.27
CA ASN A 3 -8.94 -7.83 -14.85
C ASN A 3 -9.86 -7.27 -13.73
N PRO A 4 -10.84 -6.39 -14.07
CA PRO A 4 -11.69 -5.74 -13.07
C PRO A 4 -12.64 -6.66 -12.29
N GLU A 5 -12.90 -7.86 -12.78
CA GLU A 5 -14.04 -8.70 -12.35
C GLU A 5 -13.89 -9.28 -10.93
N TYR A 6 -12.70 -9.17 -10.33
CA TYR A 6 -12.36 -9.82 -9.05
C TYR A 6 -11.93 -8.83 -7.94
N GLY A 7 -12.39 -7.58 -7.99
CA GLY A 7 -12.17 -6.61 -6.92
C GLY A 7 -10.82 -5.89 -6.95
N TYR A 8 -9.93 -6.22 -7.90
CA TYR A 8 -8.60 -5.61 -8.06
C TYR A 8 -8.58 -4.08 -8.20
N ARG A 9 -9.72 -3.45 -8.52
CA ARG A 9 -9.89 -2.00 -8.54
C ARG A 9 -9.95 -1.38 -7.13
N GLU A 10 -10.73 -1.96 -6.22
CA GLU A 10 -11.12 -1.29 -4.96
C GLU A 10 -10.64 -2.02 -3.69
N ASP A 11 -10.66 -3.35 -3.70
CA ASP A 11 -10.18 -4.23 -2.63
C ASP A 11 -9.47 -5.43 -3.28
N PRO A 12 -8.20 -5.26 -3.69
CA PRO A 12 -7.45 -6.33 -4.33
C PRO A 12 -7.42 -7.57 -3.43
N PRO A 13 -7.70 -8.76 -3.97
CA PRO A 13 -7.66 -10.00 -3.19
C PRO A 13 -6.26 -10.25 -2.64
N VAL A 14 -6.15 -10.96 -1.52
CA VAL A 14 -4.84 -11.31 -0.95
C VAL A 14 -4.07 -12.18 -1.94
N ASN A 15 -2.83 -11.78 -2.27
CA ASN A 15 -1.93 -12.64 -3.04
C ASN A 15 -1.39 -13.75 -2.14
N ASP A 16 -1.46 -15.01 -2.59
CA ASP A 16 -1.03 -16.16 -1.79
C ASP A 16 0.47 -16.48 -1.91
N GLY A 17 1.22 -15.64 -2.63
CA GLY A 17 2.66 -15.78 -2.80
C GLY A 17 3.09 -16.88 -3.77
N ARG A 18 2.16 -17.65 -4.37
CA ARG A 18 2.49 -18.71 -5.35
C ARG A 18 2.96 -18.14 -6.69
N LYS A 19 2.62 -16.87 -6.97
CA LYS A 19 3.06 -16.14 -8.15
C LYS A 19 3.24 -14.65 -7.87
N VAL A 20 4.09 -14.04 -8.67
CA VAL A 20 4.17 -12.58 -8.76
C VAL A 20 2.95 -12.08 -9.54
N VAL A 21 2.14 -11.24 -8.92
CA VAL A 21 1.02 -10.57 -9.58
C VAL A 21 1.40 -9.13 -9.87
N LEU A 22 1.48 -8.80 -11.15
CA LEU A 22 1.58 -7.43 -11.64
C LEU A 22 0.16 -6.89 -11.76
N ASN A 23 -0.23 -5.97 -10.87
CA ASN A 23 -1.56 -5.37 -10.83
C ASN A 23 -1.50 -4.03 -11.57
N ASP A 24 -1.97 -3.99 -12.82
CA ASP A 24 -1.77 -2.85 -13.71
C ASP A 24 -3.03 -2.02 -13.91
N THR A 25 -2.92 -0.70 -13.83
CA THR A 25 -4.08 0.21 -13.96
C THR A 25 -4.68 0.21 -15.36
N ASP A 26 -3.94 -0.10 -16.42
CA ASP A 26 -4.49 -0.15 -17.78
C ASP A 26 -5.46 -1.33 -17.98
N HIS A 27 -5.14 -2.48 -17.38
CA HIS A 27 -5.98 -3.66 -17.37
C HIS A 27 -7.16 -3.54 -16.39
N LEU A 28 -7.07 -2.60 -15.45
CA LEU A 28 -8.14 -2.31 -14.51
C LEU A 28 -9.06 -1.20 -15.00
N TRP A 29 -8.55 -0.03 -15.37
CA TRP A 29 -9.35 1.14 -15.74
C TRP A 29 -9.08 1.67 -17.15
N GLY A 30 -8.01 1.21 -17.82
CA GLY A 30 -7.40 1.93 -18.92
C GLY A 30 -6.60 3.10 -18.38
N GLU A 31 -7.30 4.15 -17.93
CA GLU A 31 -6.72 5.29 -17.23
C GLU A 31 -7.43 5.49 -15.89
N GLY A 32 -6.70 5.45 -14.79
CA GLY A 32 -7.29 5.61 -13.46
C GLY A 32 -6.41 5.10 -12.33
N GLY A 33 -7.04 4.87 -11.19
CA GLY A 33 -6.37 4.52 -9.93
C GLY A 33 -6.40 5.66 -8.93
N ASN A 34 -5.85 5.41 -7.75
CA ASN A 34 -5.72 6.38 -6.66
C ASN A 34 -4.60 5.92 -5.71
N PRO A 35 -4.07 6.81 -4.84
CA PRO A 35 -3.01 6.44 -3.90
C PRO A 35 -3.39 5.32 -2.93
N GLN A 36 -4.68 5.17 -2.58
CA GLN A 36 -5.12 4.09 -1.69
C GLN A 36 -4.98 2.73 -2.35
N TRP A 37 -5.32 2.61 -3.65
CA TRP A 37 -5.17 1.39 -4.41
C TRP A 37 -3.72 0.88 -4.42
N VAL A 38 -2.74 1.79 -4.48
CA VAL A 38 -1.32 1.46 -4.40
C VAL A 38 -1.01 0.75 -3.07
N TRP A 39 -1.43 1.33 -1.94
CA TRP A 39 -1.18 0.76 -0.62
C TRP A 39 -1.96 -0.51 -0.34
N LYS A 40 -3.22 -0.58 -0.77
CA LYS A 40 -4.03 -1.80 -0.71
C LYS A 40 -3.36 -2.92 -1.51
N SER A 41 -2.95 -2.65 -2.74
CA SER A 41 -2.26 -3.62 -3.60
C SER A 41 -0.95 -4.10 -2.97
N PHE A 42 -0.11 -3.16 -2.51
CA PHE A 42 1.18 -3.47 -1.89
C PHE A 42 1.03 -4.33 -0.63
N THR A 43 0.14 -3.93 0.29
CA THR A 43 -0.08 -4.68 1.55
C THR A 43 -0.82 -6.01 1.35
N ARG A 44 -1.44 -6.21 0.19
CA ARG A 44 -2.00 -7.51 -0.25
C ARG A 44 -1.00 -8.36 -1.04
N GLY A 45 0.26 -7.93 -1.15
CA GLY A 45 1.34 -8.70 -1.80
C GLY A 45 1.35 -8.62 -3.34
N HIS A 46 0.70 -7.60 -3.92
CA HIS A 46 0.76 -7.32 -5.35
C HIS A 46 1.91 -6.37 -5.69
N ASN A 47 2.30 -6.37 -6.96
CA ASN A 47 3.25 -5.43 -7.53
C ASN A 47 2.46 -4.44 -8.39
N PRO A 48 2.07 -3.27 -7.85
CA PRO A 48 1.28 -2.31 -8.61
C PRO A 48 2.10 -1.75 -9.77
N LEU A 49 1.44 -1.59 -10.92
CA LEU A 49 1.94 -0.89 -12.10
C LEU A 49 0.94 0.22 -12.43
N PHE A 50 1.45 1.43 -12.61
CA PHE A 50 0.63 2.58 -12.97
C PHE A 50 0.93 2.97 -14.40
N MET A 51 -0.07 2.80 -15.27
CA MET A 51 -0.05 3.35 -16.62
C MET A 51 -0.30 4.84 -16.53
N ASP A 52 0.81 5.57 -16.52
CA ASP A 52 0.85 6.99 -16.28
C ASP A 52 0.65 7.78 -17.57
N ARG A 53 -0.17 8.83 -17.51
CA ARG A 53 -0.25 9.86 -18.54
C ARG A 53 0.43 11.11 -18.02
N ILE A 54 1.61 11.39 -18.54
CA ILE A 54 2.37 12.60 -18.25
C ILE A 54 2.21 13.54 -19.45
N VAL A 55 1.20 14.41 -19.41
CA VAL A 55 0.85 15.28 -20.55
C VAL A 55 2.02 16.19 -20.94
N GLY A 56 2.78 16.67 -19.95
CA GLY A 56 3.95 17.51 -20.17
C GLY A 56 5.09 16.87 -20.98
N LEU A 57 5.09 15.54 -21.17
CA LEU A 57 6.12 14.83 -21.94
C LEU A 57 5.74 14.54 -23.39
N ASN A 58 4.45 14.42 -23.71
CA ASN A 58 4.03 13.93 -25.01
C ASN A 58 3.21 14.95 -25.81
N ASN A 59 2.71 16.04 -25.21
CA ASN A 59 1.91 17.08 -25.89
C ASN A 59 0.81 16.49 -26.81
N GLN A 60 0.36 15.25 -26.52
CA GLN A 60 -0.29 14.37 -27.49
C GLN A 60 -1.69 13.97 -27.04
N THR A 61 -2.60 14.23 -27.96
CA THR A 61 -3.90 13.60 -28.16
C THR A 61 -3.84 12.09 -27.91
N VAL A 62 -4.72 11.56 -27.08
CA VAL A 62 -4.83 10.12 -26.83
C VAL A 62 -5.62 9.50 -27.98
N THR A 63 -4.91 8.86 -28.91
CA THR A 63 -5.43 8.46 -30.23
C THR A 63 -6.49 7.36 -30.18
N TRP A 64 -6.53 6.52 -29.14
CA TRP A 64 -7.54 5.44 -29.05
C TRP A 64 -8.95 5.95 -28.71
N ALA A 65 -9.05 7.15 -28.12
CA ALA A 65 -10.32 7.76 -27.75
C ALA A 65 -10.73 8.92 -28.69
N GLY A 66 -9.86 9.34 -29.63
CA GLY A 66 -10.11 10.52 -30.47
C GLY A 66 -10.23 11.83 -29.69
N LEU A 67 -9.87 11.83 -28.41
CA LEU A 67 -9.95 12.96 -27.50
C LEU A 67 -8.55 13.53 -27.27
N THR A 68 -8.44 14.86 -27.21
CA THR A 68 -7.28 15.56 -26.68
C THR A 68 -7.44 15.68 -25.16
N PRO A 69 -6.72 14.91 -24.32
CA PRO A 69 -6.69 15.21 -22.90
C PRO A 69 -5.73 16.37 -22.67
N ALA A 70 -6.18 17.39 -21.96
CA ALA A 70 -5.33 18.50 -21.56
C ALA A 70 -4.54 18.20 -20.26
N ASP A 71 -4.97 17.20 -19.48
CA ASP A 71 -4.53 17.00 -18.09
C ASP A 71 -4.01 15.57 -17.83
N ASP A 72 -3.15 15.43 -16.81
CA ASP A 72 -2.71 14.14 -16.28
C ASP A 72 -3.91 13.29 -15.77
N ILE A 73 -3.70 12.00 -15.50
CA ILE A 73 -4.73 11.17 -14.85
C ILE A 73 -5.05 11.78 -13.47
N PRO A 74 -6.33 11.82 -13.03
CA PRO A 74 -6.66 12.25 -11.67
C PRO A 74 -5.80 11.53 -10.62
N TYR A 75 -5.27 12.28 -9.66
CA TYR A 75 -4.36 11.79 -8.61
C TYR A 75 -2.99 11.25 -9.09
N ALA A 76 -2.57 11.50 -10.35
CA ALA A 76 -1.33 10.92 -10.87
C ALA A 76 -0.09 11.24 -10.01
N GLU A 77 0.04 12.48 -9.53
CA GLU A 77 1.16 12.87 -8.68
C GLU A 77 1.14 12.14 -7.33
N GLU A 78 -0.04 12.01 -6.72
CA GLU A 78 -0.23 11.29 -5.46
C GLU A 78 0.00 9.79 -5.61
N ILE A 79 -0.42 9.20 -6.75
CA ILE A 79 -0.13 7.80 -7.11
C ILE A 79 1.38 7.61 -7.24
N ARG A 80 2.08 8.47 -7.99
CA ARG A 80 3.55 8.41 -8.13
C ARG A 80 4.25 8.46 -6.78
N ARG A 81 3.79 9.35 -5.88
CA ARG A 81 4.33 9.47 -4.52
C ARG A 81 4.06 8.22 -3.67
N ALA A 82 2.84 7.69 -3.68
CA ALA A 82 2.50 6.45 -3.00
C ALA A 82 3.32 5.26 -3.53
N MET A 83 3.53 5.17 -4.84
CA MET A 83 4.42 4.19 -5.48
C MET A 83 5.87 4.35 -5.02
N GLY A 84 6.36 5.59 -4.90
CA GLY A 84 7.67 5.89 -4.33
C GLY A 84 7.80 5.44 -2.87
N ASN A 85 6.77 5.70 -2.06
CA ASN A 85 6.75 5.34 -0.64
C ASN A 85 6.71 3.82 -0.42
N THR A 86 5.84 3.09 -1.14
CA THR A 86 5.81 1.62 -1.08
C THR A 86 7.15 1.03 -1.53
N ARG A 87 7.79 1.59 -2.56
CA ARG A 87 9.15 1.20 -2.96
C ARG A 87 10.22 1.49 -1.91
N ARG A 88 10.08 2.58 -1.15
CA ARG A 88 10.99 2.89 -0.03
C ARG A 88 10.85 1.86 1.09
N ILE A 89 9.62 1.43 1.42
CA ILE A 89 9.37 0.35 2.37
C ILE A 89 9.94 -0.98 1.87
N ALA A 90 9.68 -1.31 0.60
CA ALA A 90 10.17 -2.51 -0.07
C ALA A 90 11.71 -2.65 -0.04
N ARG A 91 12.43 -1.52 0.01
CA ARG A 91 13.89 -1.49 0.11
C ARG A 91 14.42 -1.51 1.53
N ARG A 92 13.61 -1.11 2.50
CA ARG A 92 13.98 -1.07 3.92
C ARG A 92 13.92 -2.45 4.55
N PHE A 93 13.01 -3.31 4.08
CA PHE A 93 12.78 -4.64 4.64
C PHE A 93 12.92 -5.73 3.56
N ASN A 94 13.26 -6.95 3.99
CA ASN A 94 13.39 -8.07 3.07
C ASN A 94 12.00 -8.57 2.64
N LEU A 95 11.48 -8.04 1.53
CA LEU A 95 10.16 -8.42 1.01
C LEU A 95 10.02 -9.92 0.70
N VAL A 96 11.12 -10.62 0.40
CA VAL A 96 11.08 -12.07 0.10
C VAL A 96 10.59 -12.87 1.32
N GLU A 97 10.79 -12.35 2.52
CA GLU A 97 10.35 -12.99 3.77
C GLU A 97 9.01 -12.45 4.29
N MET A 98 8.39 -11.52 3.58
CA MET A 98 7.13 -10.90 3.98
C MET A 98 5.98 -11.43 3.13
N LEU A 99 4.90 -11.84 3.79
CA LEU A 99 3.68 -12.33 3.16
C LEU A 99 2.49 -11.46 3.58
N PRO A 100 1.46 -11.32 2.72
CA PRO A 100 0.25 -10.64 3.12
C PRO A 100 -0.51 -11.50 4.13
N MET A 101 -0.72 -10.96 5.34
CA MET A 101 -1.28 -11.64 6.50
C MET A 101 -2.52 -10.88 7.00
N PRO A 102 -3.66 -10.96 6.29
CA PRO A 102 -4.83 -10.14 6.59
C PRO A 102 -5.37 -10.34 8.02
N ASP A 103 -5.14 -11.50 8.63
CA ASP A 103 -5.67 -11.80 9.97
C ASP A 103 -4.84 -11.21 11.11
N LEU A 104 -3.66 -10.66 10.81
CA LEU A 104 -2.81 -10.01 11.82
C LEU A 104 -3.18 -8.54 12.07
N ALA A 105 -4.08 -7.95 11.28
CA ALA A 105 -4.54 -6.57 11.49
C ALA A 105 -6.04 -6.44 11.26
N SER A 106 -6.72 -5.63 12.09
CA SER A 106 -8.17 -5.43 11.97
C SER A 106 -8.59 -4.81 10.62
N THR A 107 -7.71 -4.06 9.96
CA THR A 107 -7.96 -3.48 8.63
C THR A 107 -7.86 -4.49 7.49
N LYS A 108 -7.32 -5.69 7.74
CA LYS A 108 -7.04 -6.73 6.73
C LYS A 108 -5.96 -6.39 5.69
N TYR A 109 -5.37 -5.20 5.76
CA TYR A 109 -4.26 -4.77 4.91
C TYR A 109 -2.94 -4.84 5.67
N CYS A 110 -2.32 -6.02 5.68
CA CYS A 110 -1.09 -6.28 6.43
C CYS A 110 -0.12 -7.10 5.59
N LEU A 111 1.09 -6.59 5.37
CA LEU A 111 2.23 -7.30 4.81
C LEU A 111 3.27 -7.48 5.91
N ALA A 112 3.60 -8.73 6.25
CA ALA A 112 4.37 -9.00 7.46
C ALA A 112 5.32 -10.19 7.32
N LYS A 113 6.42 -10.11 8.08
CA LYS A 113 7.19 -11.25 8.57
C LYS A 113 6.91 -11.35 10.08
N PRO A 114 6.00 -12.24 10.53
CA PRO A 114 5.62 -12.33 11.93
C PRO A 114 6.84 -12.43 12.86
N GLY A 115 6.82 -11.67 13.97
CA GLY A 115 7.93 -11.59 14.92
C GLY A 115 9.05 -10.58 14.57
N TYR A 116 9.03 -10.01 13.36
CA TYR A 116 10.09 -9.13 12.86
C TYR A 116 9.61 -7.80 12.30
N VAL A 117 8.68 -7.82 11.34
CA VAL A 117 8.19 -6.60 10.67
C VAL A 117 6.74 -6.75 10.25
N TYR A 118 5.96 -5.68 10.43
CA TYR A 118 4.57 -5.56 10.05
C TYR A 118 4.36 -4.20 9.39
N VAL A 119 3.85 -4.20 8.16
CA VAL A 119 3.43 -3.00 7.44
C VAL A 119 1.92 -3.09 7.29
N VAL A 120 1.21 -2.22 8.02
CA VAL A 120 -0.25 -2.24 8.12
C VAL A 120 -0.80 -0.95 7.53
N TYR A 121 -1.71 -1.06 6.57
CA TYR A 121 -2.37 0.10 5.97
C TYR A 121 -3.77 0.29 6.58
N LEU A 122 -4.11 1.54 6.88
CA LEU A 122 -5.39 1.98 7.42
C LEU A 122 -6.06 2.90 6.39
N PRO A 123 -6.88 2.38 5.46
CA PRO A 123 -7.49 3.20 4.40
C PRO A 123 -8.41 4.30 4.91
N SER A 124 -8.99 4.11 6.10
CA SER A 124 -9.88 5.09 6.74
C SER A 124 -9.20 5.86 7.88
N GLY A 125 -7.92 5.58 8.15
CA GLY A 125 -7.24 6.09 9.34
C GLY A 125 -7.81 5.54 10.64
N GLY A 126 -7.76 6.37 11.69
CA GLY A 126 -8.32 6.06 13.00
C GLY A 126 -7.46 5.12 13.84
N GLU A 127 -8.01 3.96 14.18
CA GLU A 127 -7.38 2.98 15.08
C GLU A 127 -7.29 1.61 14.41
N VAL A 128 -6.23 0.87 14.73
CA VAL A 128 -6.02 -0.51 14.26
C VAL A 128 -5.59 -1.40 15.40
N GLU A 129 -6.11 -2.62 15.43
CA GLU A 129 -5.61 -3.68 16.28
C GLU A 129 -4.68 -4.59 15.47
N VAL A 130 -3.51 -4.90 16.03
CA VAL A 130 -2.50 -5.75 15.40
C VAL A 130 -2.15 -6.91 16.32
N ASP A 131 -2.12 -8.11 15.77
CA ASP A 131 -1.72 -9.34 16.46
C ASP A 131 -0.20 -9.48 16.50
N LEU A 132 0.37 -9.24 17.68
CA LEU A 132 1.81 -9.37 17.95
C LEU A 132 2.14 -10.59 18.81
N ARG A 133 1.27 -11.62 18.86
CA ARG A 133 1.53 -12.85 19.63
C ARG A 133 2.81 -13.58 19.19
N SER A 134 3.22 -13.43 17.94
CA SER A 134 4.47 -14.03 17.40
C SER A 134 5.74 -13.22 17.73
N VAL A 135 5.61 -12.09 18.42
CA VAL A 135 6.72 -11.21 18.77
C VAL A 135 7.18 -11.51 20.20
N ASP A 136 8.43 -11.95 20.34
CA ASP A 136 9.14 -12.01 21.61
C ASP A 136 10.00 -10.74 21.79
N GLY A 137 9.71 -9.95 22.84
CA GLY A 137 10.33 -8.65 23.09
C GLY A 137 9.55 -7.45 22.51
N GLU A 138 10.27 -6.42 22.08
CA GLU A 138 9.70 -5.15 21.61
C GLU A 138 9.89 -4.94 20.10
N LEU A 139 8.97 -4.20 19.49
CA LEU A 139 9.10 -3.61 18.16
C LEU A 139 9.11 -2.08 18.26
N LYS A 140 9.90 -1.42 17.41
CA LYS A 140 9.77 0.00 17.14
C LYS A 140 8.48 0.28 16.40
N VAL A 141 7.88 1.43 16.69
CA VAL A 141 6.61 1.87 16.10
C VAL A 141 6.86 3.14 15.29
N GLU A 142 6.50 3.11 14.02
CA GLU A 142 6.51 4.27 13.14
C GLU A 142 5.18 4.41 12.40
N TRP A 143 4.77 5.65 12.20
CA TRP A 143 3.66 6.02 11.33
C TRP A 143 4.19 6.72 10.09
N MET A 144 3.63 6.39 8.93
CA MET A 144 3.94 7.06 7.66
C MET A 144 2.67 7.63 7.03
N HIS A 145 2.76 8.87 6.55
CA HIS A 145 1.72 9.43 5.68
C HIS A 145 1.80 8.79 4.28
N PRO A 146 0.71 8.22 3.73
CA PRO A 146 0.77 7.35 2.54
C PRO A 146 1.27 8.04 1.27
N VAL A 147 0.99 9.34 1.12
CA VAL A 147 1.35 10.15 -0.06
C VAL A 147 2.62 10.97 0.21
N ASP A 148 2.58 11.83 1.22
CA ASP A 148 3.68 12.74 1.60
C ASP A 148 4.96 11.98 1.96
N GLY A 149 4.80 10.75 2.49
CA GLY A 149 5.90 9.93 2.95
C GLY A 149 6.60 10.46 4.20
N SER A 150 6.01 11.41 4.92
CA SER A 150 6.49 11.84 6.23
C SER A 150 6.42 10.67 7.22
N ILE A 151 7.43 10.54 8.08
CA ILE A 151 7.51 9.47 9.09
C ILE A 151 7.50 10.11 10.48
N MET A 152 6.70 9.53 11.37
CA MET A 152 6.65 9.89 12.79
C MET A 152 6.94 8.67 13.65
N SER A 153 7.99 8.74 14.47
CA SER A 153 8.28 7.69 15.45
C SER A 153 7.28 7.77 16.62
N ALA A 154 6.83 6.61 17.10
CA ALA A 154 5.86 6.47 18.19
C ALA A 154 6.37 5.54 19.32
N GLY A 155 7.69 5.40 19.46
CA GLY A 155 8.32 4.63 20.53
C GLY A 155 8.41 3.13 20.22
N THR A 156 8.23 2.30 21.25
CA THR A 156 8.24 0.85 21.15
C THR A 156 6.96 0.22 21.70
N VAL A 157 6.69 -1.01 21.29
CA VAL A 157 5.54 -1.80 21.75
C VAL A 157 5.99 -3.22 22.08
N LEU A 158 5.57 -3.72 23.24
CA LEU A 158 5.78 -5.12 23.63
C LEU A 158 4.89 -6.05 22.81
N GLY A 159 5.49 -7.15 22.33
CA GLY A 159 4.80 -8.27 21.70
C GLY A 159 3.94 -9.09 22.67
N GLY A 160 3.61 -10.31 22.26
CA GLY A 160 2.92 -11.29 23.10
C GLY A 160 1.40 -11.14 23.18
N GLY A 161 0.78 -10.31 22.34
CA GLY A 161 -0.68 -10.16 22.32
C GLY A 161 -1.19 -9.20 21.25
N TRP A 162 -2.50 -8.98 21.24
CA TRP A 162 -3.11 -7.91 20.47
C TRP A 162 -2.72 -6.55 21.06
N ARG A 163 -2.45 -5.59 20.18
CA ARG A 163 -2.11 -4.20 20.53
C ARG A 163 -2.91 -3.25 19.67
N SER A 164 -3.40 -2.18 20.28
CA SER A 164 -4.11 -1.11 19.58
C SER A 164 -3.19 0.06 19.28
N PHE A 165 -3.34 0.65 18.10
CA PHE A 165 -2.57 1.79 17.64
C PHE A 165 -3.48 2.83 17.01
N LYS A 166 -3.35 4.08 17.43
CA LYS A 166 -4.09 5.21 16.87
C LYS A 166 -3.17 6.06 15.98
N THR A 167 -3.62 6.34 14.76
CA THR A 167 -2.84 7.15 13.82
C THR A 167 -2.76 8.62 14.27
N PRO A 168 -1.61 9.30 14.09
CA PRO A 168 -1.47 10.73 14.33
C PRO A 168 -1.95 11.58 13.16
N PHE A 169 -2.18 10.98 12.00
CA PHE A 169 -2.55 11.68 10.78
C PHE A 169 -4.07 11.78 10.63
N THR A 170 -4.53 12.77 9.86
CA THR A 170 -5.92 12.79 9.37
C THR A 170 -5.98 12.01 8.07
N GLY A 171 -7.00 11.16 7.89
CA GLY A 171 -7.13 10.32 6.70
C GLY A 171 -6.34 9.02 6.80
N ASP A 172 -5.98 8.45 5.66
CA ASP A 172 -5.33 7.16 5.60
C ASP A 172 -3.90 7.20 6.14
N SER A 173 -3.41 6.06 6.61
CA SER A 173 -2.09 5.99 7.24
C SER A 173 -1.48 4.61 7.15
N VAL A 174 -0.15 4.55 7.29
CA VAL A 174 0.61 3.30 7.32
C VAL A 174 1.29 3.18 8.66
N LEU A 175 0.97 2.12 9.40
CA LEU A 175 1.69 1.70 10.60
C LEU A 175 2.82 0.75 10.20
N ILE A 176 4.01 0.99 10.73
CA ILE A 176 5.19 0.17 10.50
C ILE A 176 5.72 -0.25 11.87
N LEU A 177 5.70 -1.55 12.13
CA LEU A 177 6.27 -2.16 13.33
C LEU A 177 7.48 -2.98 12.92
N TYR A 178 8.62 -2.80 13.58
CA TYR A 178 9.83 -3.52 13.20
C TYR A 178 10.85 -3.66 14.35
N ARG A 179 11.70 -4.68 14.31
CA ARG A 179 12.86 -4.80 15.23
C ARG A 179 13.95 -3.77 14.91
#